data_AF-A0A6S9IMY8-F1
#
_entry.id   AF-A0A6S9IMY8-F1
#
_cell.length_a   1.000
_cell.length_b   1.000
_cell.length_c   1.000
_cell.angle_alpha   90.00
_cell.angle_beta   90.00
_cell.angle_gamma   90.00
#
_symmetry.space_group_name_H-M   'P 1'
#
loop_
_entity.id
_entity.type
_entity.pdbx_description
1 polymer ?
#
loop_
_entity_poly.entity_id
_entity_poly.type
_entity_poly.pdbx_seq_one_letter_code
_entity_poly.pdbx_strand_id
1 'polypeptide(L)'
;MLLTKAQCFKRALLISKKADYHACFSPLFRVQQLSSDCKPSNKNNDSIFSHSYTGAARLHRSDNMKTLRLFSTSNEAVKPTAVQKQPISEKKDDDDEEGFFSRHLGKMFGGVILGIALYFYRLSRNRQRKEALEDQLRAGYGAEPHEIEDLREANRKFGSGALLAVGRAALERFPGGAAPYQDFVACAAEGLRSAGVPPLAQGFILDRVAAQYIRSQPKLLEEAQRGAEPPLPLPVLLAILSLACYSDVEERVEVFHELMAGGDGGGEGEGAPRRRLLSTAAAAEVVGALVHSCQLPAERRVREIEEQRYPWMSYREIKPPEMLDEAFSELKWDAKEKYNTGLTQEELGAVLRSQAVCAWGECWRDPRQR
;
A
#
# COMPACT_ATOMS: atom_id res chain seq x y z
N MET A 1 -11.95 29.60 27.88
CA MET A 1 -11.93 29.17 26.46
C MET A 1 -11.40 27.72 26.36
N LEU A 2 -11.98 26.81 27.15
CA LEU A 2 -11.59 25.40 27.34
C LEU A 2 -12.74 24.52 26.85
N LEU A 3 -13.13 24.66 25.58
CA LEU A 3 -13.89 23.60 24.92
C LEU A 3 -12.92 22.46 24.68
N THR A 4 -13.20 21.33 25.31
CA THR A 4 -12.25 20.25 25.57
C THR A 4 -11.78 19.61 24.27
N LYS A 5 -10.45 19.50 24.10
CA LYS A 5 -9.77 18.89 22.95
C LYS A 5 -10.36 17.53 22.53
N ALA A 6 -10.87 16.76 23.50
CA ALA A 6 -11.58 15.50 23.29
C ALA A 6 -12.88 15.64 22.47
N GLN A 7 -13.60 16.76 22.58
CA GLN A 7 -14.87 16.98 21.85
C GLN A 7 -14.65 17.24 20.36
N CYS A 8 -13.57 17.93 19.97
CA CYS A 8 -13.24 18.14 18.56
C CYS A 8 -12.82 16.83 17.88
N PHE A 9 -12.00 16.00 18.55
CA PHE A 9 -11.63 14.68 18.04
C PHE A 9 -12.86 13.74 17.93
N LYS A 10 -13.73 13.75 18.94
CA LYS A 10 -15.02 13.03 18.91
C LYS A 10 -15.92 13.46 17.75
N ARG A 11 -15.98 14.77 17.43
CA ARG A 11 -16.72 15.28 16.26
C ARG A 11 -16.11 14.85 14.94
N ALA A 12 -14.78 14.85 14.80
CA ALA A 12 -14.10 14.38 13.58
C ALA A 12 -14.32 12.87 13.32
N LEU A 13 -14.45 12.07 14.39
CA LEU A 13 -14.78 10.65 14.28
C LEU A 13 -16.26 10.38 13.94
N LEU A 14 -17.20 11.22 14.42
CA LEU A 14 -18.64 11.04 14.22
C LEU A 14 -19.21 11.74 12.97
N ILE A 15 -18.59 12.82 12.49
CA ILE A 15 -19.04 13.60 11.33
C ILE A 15 -18.26 13.13 10.10
N SER A 16 -18.69 12.05 9.46
CA SER A 16 -18.21 11.68 8.12
C SER A 16 -19.34 11.09 7.28
N LYS A 17 -20.43 11.84 7.14
CA LYS A 17 -21.40 11.61 6.05
C LYS A 17 -21.54 12.78 5.08
N LYS A 18 -20.92 13.94 5.34
CA LYS A 18 -20.77 15.04 4.36
C LYS A 18 -19.73 16.04 4.85
N ALA A 19 -19.00 16.59 3.89
CA ALA A 19 -17.88 17.52 4.03
C ALA A 19 -18.19 18.67 5.00
N ASP A 20 -17.38 18.78 6.07
CA ASP A 20 -17.07 20.02 6.81
C ASP A 20 -15.99 19.70 7.85
N TYR A 21 -14.72 19.67 7.42
CA TYR A 21 -13.56 19.24 8.24
C TYR A 21 -12.61 20.38 8.64
N HIS A 22 -13.05 21.64 8.64
CA HIS A 22 -12.11 22.79 8.68
C HIS A 22 -11.81 23.44 10.05
N ALA A 23 -12.33 22.96 11.20
CA ALA A 23 -12.36 23.83 12.39
C ALA A 23 -11.66 23.36 13.68
N CYS A 24 -11.00 22.21 13.75
CA CYS A 24 -10.28 21.85 14.99
C CYS A 24 -9.07 20.93 14.76
N PHE A 25 -7.87 21.45 14.45
CA PHE A 25 -6.67 20.62 14.56
C PHE A 25 -5.44 21.34 15.12
N SER A 26 -4.58 20.47 15.68
CA SER A 26 -3.42 20.57 16.56
C SER A 26 -2.49 21.81 16.47
N PRO A 27 -1.75 22.17 17.55
CA PRO A 27 -0.73 23.24 17.53
C PRO A 27 0.45 23.03 16.57
N LEU A 28 0.54 21.89 15.88
CA LEU A 28 1.49 21.69 14.78
C LEU A 28 1.18 22.56 13.55
N PHE A 29 -0.03 23.08 13.42
CA PHE A 29 -0.53 23.56 12.14
C PHE A 29 -0.76 25.07 12.16
N ARG A 30 -0.14 25.75 11.19
CA ARG A 30 -0.49 27.14 10.88
C ARG A 30 -1.84 27.13 10.17
N VAL A 31 -2.90 27.38 10.93
CA VAL A 31 -4.18 27.79 10.34
C VAL A 31 -3.97 29.21 9.80
N GLN A 32 -3.58 29.35 8.54
CA GLN A 32 -3.75 30.60 7.81
C GLN A 32 -5.24 30.75 7.50
N GLN A 33 -6.01 31.23 8.48
CA GLN A 33 -7.34 31.78 8.22
C GLN A 33 -7.14 33.09 7.46
N LEU A 34 -7.44 33.09 6.16
CA LEU A 34 -7.77 34.30 5.42
C LEU A 34 -9.09 34.84 5.97
N SER A 35 -9.03 35.63 7.05
CA SER A 35 -10.17 36.44 7.48
C SER A 35 -10.32 37.62 6.52
N SER A 36 -11.21 37.50 5.54
CA SER A 36 -11.73 38.65 4.81
C SER A 36 -12.83 39.28 5.64
N ASP A 37 -12.46 40.22 6.50
CA ASP A 37 -13.41 41.12 7.15
C ASP A 37 -14.06 42.00 6.07
N CYS A 38 -15.35 41.74 5.82
CA CYS A 38 -16.21 42.63 5.05
C CYS A 38 -16.48 43.90 5.87
N LYS A 39 -15.87 45.03 5.46
CA LYS A 39 -16.44 46.37 5.66
C LYS A 39 -16.63 47.03 4.28
N PRO A 40 -17.74 47.75 4.06
CA PRO A 40 -18.01 48.38 2.78
C PRO A 40 -17.23 49.70 2.72
N SER A 41 -16.33 49.84 1.75
CA SER A 41 -15.83 51.16 1.35
C SER A 41 -15.78 51.25 -0.16
N ASN A 42 -16.69 52.06 -0.65
CA ASN A 42 -16.83 52.62 -1.97
C ASN A 42 -15.48 53.14 -2.52
N LYS A 43 -15.06 52.70 -3.72
CA LYS A 43 -14.35 53.51 -4.73
C LYS A 43 -13.97 52.70 -5.99
N ASN A 44 -14.55 53.18 -7.08
CA ASN A 44 -14.20 53.14 -8.50
C ASN A 44 -12.86 52.54 -8.98
N ASN A 45 -13.04 51.84 -10.11
CA ASN A 45 -12.26 51.86 -11.35
C ASN A 45 -10.96 51.07 -11.48
N ASP A 46 -10.99 50.22 -12.53
CA ASP A 46 -9.92 49.87 -13.47
C ASP A 46 -8.74 49.07 -12.89
N SER A 47 -8.27 47.94 -13.45
CA SER A 47 -8.52 47.27 -14.71
C SER A 47 -7.65 45.99 -14.72
N ILE A 48 -8.03 45.00 -15.53
CA ILE A 48 -7.14 44.12 -16.33
C ILE A 48 -6.54 42.81 -15.74
N PHE A 49 -6.75 41.77 -16.57
CA PHE A 49 -6.12 40.43 -16.68
C PHE A 49 -6.53 39.29 -15.73
N SER A 50 -7.70 38.71 -16.03
CA SER A 50 -8.02 37.31 -15.75
C SER A 50 -7.29 36.38 -16.74
N HIS A 51 -6.24 35.69 -16.30
CA HIS A 51 -5.74 34.50 -16.98
C HIS A 51 -6.49 33.27 -16.46
N SER A 52 -7.48 32.84 -17.22
CA SER A 52 -8.15 31.55 -17.09
C SER A 52 -7.18 30.42 -17.48
N TYR A 53 -6.65 29.69 -16.49
CA TYR A 53 -6.00 28.40 -16.71
C TYR A 53 -7.06 27.30 -16.79
N THR A 54 -7.55 27.02 -17.99
CA THR A 54 -8.19 25.75 -18.34
C THR A 54 -7.10 24.73 -18.64
N GLY A 55 -6.54 24.11 -17.60
CA GLY A 55 -5.64 22.97 -17.73
C GLY A 55 -6.43 21.69 -17.91
N ALA A 56 -6.63 21.28 -19.17
CA ALA A 56 -7.18 19.99 -19.51
C ALA A 56 -6.31 18.86 -18.93
N ALA A 57 -6.85 18.11 -17.98
CA ALA A 57 -6.28 16.86 -17.51
C ALA A 57 -6.26 15.86 -18.68
N ARG A 58 -5.09 15.76 -19.32
CA ARG A 58 -4.80 14.74 -20.33
C ARG A 58 -4.65 13.40 -19.61
N LEU A 59 -5.77 12.68 -19.48
CA LEU A 59 -5.83 11.28 -19.07
C LEU A 59 -4.87 10.47 -19.95
N HIS A 60 -3.69 10.14 -19.42
CA HIS A 60 -2.84 9.09 -19.96
C HIS A 60 -3.50 7.74 -19.65
N ARG A 61 -4.45 7.37 -20.51
CA ARG A 61 -4.92 6.01 -20.67
C ARG A 61 -3.76 5.21 -21.26
N SER A 62 -3.06 4.46 -20.44
CA SER A 62 -2.04 3.51 -20.91
C SER A 62 -2.74 2.34 -21.58
N ASP A 63 -2.92 2.47 -22.89
CA ASP A 63 -3.22 1.35 -23.78
C ASP A 63 -1.97 0.48 -23.92
N ASN A 64 -1.81 -0.52 -23.05
CA ASN A 64 -0.89 -1.62 -23.26
C ASN A 64 -1.67 -2.94 -23.25
N MET A 65 -2.49 -3.11 -24.28
CA MET A 65 -2.96 -4.42 -24.71
C MET A 65 -2.07 -4.88 -25.87
N LYS A 66 -1.19 -5.86 -25.61
CA LYS A 66 -0.65 -6.87 -26.54
C LYS A 66 0.62 -7.48 -25.94
N THR A 67 0.49 -8.62 -25.27
CA THR A 67 1.27 -9.84 -25.57
C THR A 67 0.61 -11.00 -24.79
N LEU A 68 -0.35 -11.69 -25.42
CA LEU A 68 -0.76 -13.02 -24.97
C LEU A 68 0.39 -13.98 -25.29
N ARG A 69 1.34 -14.14 -24.35
CA ARG A 69 2.21 -15.32 -24.34
C ARG A 69 1.39 -16.47 -23.76
N LEU A 70 0.81 -17.26 -24.65
CA LEU A 70 0.33 -18.61 -24.32
C LEU A 70 1.51 -19.39 -23.75
N PHE A 71 1.41 -19.76 -22.48
CA PHE A 71 2.31 -20.72 -21.86
C PHE A 71 2.12 -22.06 -22.56
N SER A 72 3.11 -22.44 -23.37
CA SER A 72 3.32 -23.79 -23.85
C SER A 72 3.74 -24.65 -22.67
N THR A 73 2.80 -25.40 -22.10
CA THR A 73 3.13 -26.48 -21.16
C THR A 73 3.77 -27.63 -21.94
N SER A 74 5.03 -27.87 -21.64
CA SER A 74 5.81 -29.04 -22.05
C SER A 74 5.10 -30.32 -21.64
N ASN A 75 4.69 -31.13 -22.63
CA ASN A 75 4.24 -32.50 -22.40
C ASN A 75 5.45 -33.38 -22.07
N GLU A 76 5.32 -34.14 -20.98
CA GLU A 76 6.19 -35.25 -20.63
C GLU A 76 6.19 -36.31 -21.73
N ALA A 77 7.37 -36.90 -21.94
CA ALA A 77 7.65 -37.94 -22.91
C ALA A 77 6.93 -39.25 -22.55
N VAL A 78 5.85 -39.56 -23.28
CA VAL A 78 5.25 -40.90 -23.31
C VAL A 78 5.95 -41.72 -24.38
N LYS A 79 6.54 -42.86 -23.98
CA LYS A 79 7.20 -43.84 -24.85
C LYS A 79 6.24 -44.35 -25.95
N PRO A 80 6.72 -44.55 -27.20
CA PRO A 80 5.91 -45.14 -28.25
C PRO A 80 5.81 -46.66 -28.08
N THR A 81 4.61 -47.15 -27.79
CA THR A 81 4.29 -48.58 -27.92
C THR A 81 3.97 -48.88 -29.38
N ALA A 82 4.77 -49.76 -29.98
CA ALA A 82 4.60 -50.23 -31.35
C ALA A 82 3.27 -50.98 -31.50
N VAL A 83 2.37 -50.47 -32.33
CA VAL A 83 1.14 -51.15 -32.74
C VAL A 83 1.39 -51.86 -34.07
N GLN A 84 1.20 -53.18 -34.04
CA GLN A 84 1.32 -54.08 -35.18
C GLN A 84 0.28 -53.74 -36.26
N LYS A 85 0.77 -53.65 -37.50
CA LYS A 85 -0.02 -53.54 -38.73
C LYS A 85 -0.71 -54.88 -39.00
N GLN A 86 -2.05 -54.90 -39.02
CA GLN A 86 -2.80 -55.95 -39.70
C GLN A 86 -3.33 -55.44 -41.05
N PRO A 87 -3.35 -56.27 -42.11
CA PRO A 87 -3.80 -55.88 -43.43
C PRO A 87 -5.33 -55.83 -43.49
N ILE A 88 -5.86 -54.69 -43.93
CA ILE A 88 -7.29 -54.52 -44.22
C ILE A 88 -7.55 -55.04 -45.62
N SER A 89 -8.36 -56.10 -45.71
CA SER A 89 -8.94 -56.59 -46.96
C SER A 89 -10.01 -55.62 -47.45
N GLU A 90 -9.91 -55.22 -48.71
CA GLU A 90 -10.91 -54.46 -49.44
C GLU A 90 -12.24 -55.23 -49.51
N LYS A 91 -13.32 -54.60 -49.04
CA LYS A 91 -14.66 -54.81 -49.57
C LYS A 91 -15.28 -53.46 -49.87
N LYS A 92 -15.52 -53.23 -51.16
CA LYS A 92 -16.50 -52.27 -51.69
C LYS A 92 -17.87 -52.74 -51.26
N ASP A 93 -18.60 -51.87 -50.57
CA ASP A 93 -20.06 -51.77 -50.66
C ASP A 93 -20.38 -50.27 -50.55
N ASP A 94 -21.17 -49.81 -51.53
CA ASP A 94 -21.67 -48.45 -51.68
C ASP A 94 -22.70 -48.16 -50.57
N ASP A 95 -22.50 -47.08 -49.82
CA ASP A 95 -23.54 -46.21 -49.23
C ASP A 95 -22.88 -45.05 -48.46
N ASP A 96 -23.38 -43.83 -48.68
CA ASP A 96 -22.87 -42.55 -48.18
C ASP A 96 -22.90 -42.40 -46.64
N GLU A 97 -22.00 -43.07 -45.93
CA GLU A 97 -21.73 -42.80 -44.51
C GLU A 97 -20.82 -41.56 -44.39
N GLU A 98 -21.44 -40.38 -44.53
CA GLU A 98 -20.87 -39.11 -44.07
C GLU A 98 -20.24 -39.30 -42.69
N GLY A 99 -18.90 -39.23 -42.61
CA GLY A 99 -18.15 -39.58 -41.42
C GLY A 99 -18.62 -38.83 -40.17
N PHE A 100 -18.59 -39.48 -39.00
CA PHE A 100 -19.03 -38.96 -37.69
C PHE A 100 -18.73 -37.46 -37.44
N PHE A 101 -17.59 -36.95 -37.93
CA PHE A 101 -17.19 -35.56 -37.82
C PHE A 101 -18.06 -34.58 -38.64
N SER A 102 -18.56 -34.92 -39.83
CA SER A 102 -19.43 -34.04 -40.64
C SER A 102 -20.83 -33.92 -40.02
N ARG A 103 -21.37 -35.01 -39.45
CA ARG A 103 -22.69 -35.04 -38.78
C ARG A 103 -22.72 -34.28 -37.44
N HIS A 104 -21.57 -34.02 -36.82
CA HIS A 104 -21.47 -33.36 -35.51
C HIS A 104 -20.61 -32.10 -35.49
N LEU A 105 -20.17 -31.62 -36.65
CA LEU A 105 -19.31 -30.46 -36.79
C LEU A 105 -19.88 -29.24 -36.04
N GLY A 106 -21.16 -28.93 -36.24
CA GLY A 106 -21.83 -27.82 -35.56
C GLY A 106 -21.93 -27.98 -34.04
N LYS A 107 -22.09 -29.21 -33.53
CA LYS A 107 -22.12 -29.48 -32.07
C LYS A 107 -20.74 -29.32 -31.44
N MET A 108 -19.69 -29.78 -32.13
CA MET A 108 -18.31 -29.63 -31.69
C MET A 108 -17.89 -28.15 -31.68
N PHE A 109 -18.15 -27.41 -32.75
CA PHE A 109 -17.88 -25.97 -32.80
C PHE A 109 -18.70 -25.18 -31.77
N GLY A 110 -19.98 -25.51 -31.61
CA GLY A 110 -20.83 -24.91 -30.57
C GLY A 110 -20.29 -25.16 -29.15
N GLY A 111 -19.82 -26.38 -28.88
CA GLY A 111 -19.18 -26.74 -27.60
C GLY A 111 -17.89 -25.96 -27.33
N VAL A 112 -17.03 -25.81 -28.35
CA VAL A 112 -15.80 -25.01 -28.24
C VAL A 112 -16.11 -23.53 -27.98
N ILE A 113 -17.04 -22.93 -28.73
CA ILE A 113 -17.45 -21.53 -28.56
C ILE A 113 -18.05 -21.32 -27.16
N LEU A 114 -18.93 -22.23 -26.71
CA LEU A 114 -19.52 -22.17 -25.38
C LEU A 114 -18.45 -22.29 -24.29
N GLY A 115 -17.48 -23.21 -24.44
CA GLY A 115 -16.35 -23.35 -23.53
C GLY A 115 -15.52 -22.07 -23.42
N ILE A 116 -15.21 -21.43 -24.56
CA ILE A 116 -14.50 -20.15 -24.61
C ILE A 116 -15.34 -19.04 -23.94
N ALA A 117 -16.65 -18.97 -24.21
CA ALA A 117 -17.53 -17.98 -23.61
C ALA A 117 -17.61 -18.14 -22.07
N LEU A 118 -17.72 -19.38 -21.58
CA LEU A 118 -17.70 -19.68 -20.14
C LEU A 118 -16.34 -19.34 -19.50
N TYR A 119 -15.23 -19.60 -20.21
CA TYR A 119 -13.90 -19.21 -19.76
C TYR A 119 -13.76 -17.69 -19.62
N PHE A 120 -14.19 -16.91 -20.62
CA PHE A 120 -14.17 -15.45 -20.54
C PHE A 120 -15.12 -14.90 -19.46
N TYR A 121 -16.30 -15.50 -19.31
CA TYR A 121 -17.22 -15.13 -18.23
C TYR A 121 -16.60 -15.36 -16.86
N ARG A 122 -15.90 -16.50 -16.68
CA ARG A 122 -15.13 -16.80 -15.47
C ARG A 122 -14.01 -15.80 -15.21
N LEU A 123 -13.21 -15.50 -16.22
CA LEU A 123 -12.12 -14.52 -16.12
C LEU A 123 -12.65 -13.14 -15.74
N SER A 124 -13.73 -12.69 -16.38
CA SER A 124 -14.39 -11.41 -16.08
C SER A 124 -14.93 -11.35 -14.66
N ARG A 125 -15.59 -12.41 -14.17
CA ARG A 125 -16.11 -12.46 -12.80
C ARG A 125 -15.01 -12.49 -11.75
N ASN A 126 -13.93 -13.23 -11.99
CA ASN A 126 -12.78 -13.25 -11.10
C ASN A 126 -12.12 -11.87 -11.00
N ARG A 127 -11.93 -11.20 -12.14
CA ARG A 127 -11.40 -9.82 -12.20
C ARG A 127 -12.27 -8.85 -11.40
N GLN A 128 -13.59 -8.86 -11.59
CA GLN A 128 -14.51 -8.01 -10.84
C GLN A 128 -14.43 -8.24 -9.32
N ARG A 129 -14.28 -9.49 -8.87
CA ARG A 129 -14.15 -9.81 -7.44
C ARG A 129 -12.84 -9.31 -6.86
N LYS A 130 -11.74 -9.44 -7.61
CA LYS A 130 -10.44 -8.88 -7.22
C LYS A 130 -10.51 -7.36 -7.10
N GLU A 131 -10.99 -6.71 -8.16
CA GLU A 131 -11.15 -5.24 -8.22
C GLU A 131 -12.06 -4.75 -7.09
N ALA A 132 -13.16 -5.44 -6.80
CA ALA A 132 -14.05 -5.07 -5.69
C ALA A 132 -13.35 -5.11 -4.32
N LEU A 133 -12.48 -6.09 -4.07
CA LEU A 133 -11.71 -6.13 -2.82
C LEU A 133 -10.63 -5.04 -2.80
N GLU A 134 -9.95 -4.79 -3.91
CA GLU A 134 -8.99 -3.68 -4.03
C GLU A 134 -9.69 -2.33 -3.79
N ASP A 135 -10.87 -2.11 -4.37
CA ASP A 135 -11.69 -0.91 -4.17
C ASP A 135 -12.11 -0.76 -2.70
N GLN A 136 -12.49 -1.84 -2.02
CA GLN A 136 -12.79 -1.83 -0.59
C GLN A 136 -11.57 -1.41 0.24
N LEU A 137 -10.39 -1.93 -0.09
CA LEU A 137 -9.15 -1.56 0.58
C LEU A 137 -8.79 -0.08 0.32
N ARG A 138 -8.88 0.39 -0.94
CA ARG A 138 -8.62 1.79 -1.32
C ARG A 138 -9.63 2.77 -0.71
N ALA A 139 -10.90 2.39 -0.59
CA ALA A 139 -11.90 3.20 0.11
C ALA A 139 -11.58 3.38 1.60
N GLY A 140 -10.77 2.49 2.17
CA GLY A 140 -10.23 2.59 3.51
C GLY A 140 -8.97 3.45 3.63
N TYR A 141 -8.53 4.14 2.58
CA TYR A 141 -7.31 4.95 2.63
C TYR A 141 -7.57 6.33 3.23
N GLY A 142 -6.67 6.75 4.11
CA GLY A 142 -6.76 8.06 4.76
C GLY A 142 -6.18 9.20 3.92
N ALA A 143 -5.58 8.90 2.77
CA ALA A 143 -5.06 9.89 1.82
C ALA A 143 -4.95 9.30 0.43
N GLU A 144 -5.18 10.12 -0.58
CA GLU A 144 -4.97 9.75 -1.98
C GLU A 144 -3.49 9.94 -2.37
N PRO A 145 -2.98 9.17 -3.35
CA PRO A 145 -1.58 9.25 -3.75
C PRO A 145 -1.13 10.66 -4.17
N HIS A 146 -1.99 11.43 -4.84
CA HIS A 146 -1.67 12.79 -5.28
C HIS A 146 -1.56 13.77 -4.09
N GLU A 147 -2.41 13.62 -3.06
CA GLU A 147 -2.32 14.44 -1.84
C GLU A 147 -1.02 14.16 -1.06
N ILE A 148 -0.52 12.93 -1.10
CA ILE A 148 0.76 12.58 -0.47
C ILE A 148 1.93 13.25 -1.19
N GLU A 149 1.88 13.36 -2.52
CA GLU A 149 2.91 14.07 -3.28
C GLU A 149 2.88 15.57 -2.97
N ASP A 150 1.70 16.19 -2.98
CA ASP A 150 1.52 17.59 -2.58
C ASP A 150 2.02 17.85 -1.15
N LEU A 151 1.75 16.92 -0.23
CA LEU A 151 2.22 16.97 1.15
C LEU A 151 3.75 16.95 1.21
N ARG A 152 4.43 16.09 0.46
CA ARG A 152 5.90 16.04 0.41
C ARG A 152 6.48 17.30 -0.20
N GLU A 153 5.90 17.77 -1.30
CA GLU A 153 6.35 19.01 -1.96
C GLU A 153 6.19 20.24 -1.06
N ALA A 154 5.11 20.31 -0.28
CA ALA A 154 4.89 21.38 0.69
C ALA A 154 5.88 21.33 1.86
N ASN A 155 6.51 20.16 2.10
CA ASN A 155 7.40 19.89 3.22
C ASN A 155 8.84 19.54 2.79
N ARG A 156 9.35 20.10 1.69
CA ARG A 156 10.72 19.84 1.16
C ARG A 156 11.88 19.97 2.16
N LYS A 157 11.71 20.74 3.25
CA LYS A 157 12.73 20.90 4.30
C LYS A 157 12.71 19.76 5.32
N PHE A 158 11.68 18.94 5.34
CA PHE A 158 11.53 17.78 6.22
C PHE A 158 12.09 16.53 5.51
N GLY A 159 13.37 16.25 5.72
CA GLY A 159 14.05 15.08 5.17
C GLY A 159 14.25 13.94 6.18
N SER A 160 14.89 12.87 5.73
CA SER A 160 15.18 11.63 6.48
C SER A 160 15.89 11.88 7.82
N GLY A 161 16.89 12.77 7.85
CA GLY A 161 17.60 13.13 9.08
C GLY A 161 16.70 13.74 10.16
N ALA A 162 15.73 14.58 9.77
CA ALA A 162 14.75 15.14 10.69
C ALA A 162 13.73 14.09 11.15
N LEU A 163 13.30 13.20 10.25
CA LEU A 163 12.44 12.07 10.59
C LEU A 163 13.12 11.14 11.61
N LEU A 164 14.41 10.86 11.43
CA LEU A 164 15.22 10.06 12.36
C LEU A 164 15.32 10.73 13.72
N ALA A 165 15.59 12.03 13.78
CA ALA A 165 15.67 12.78 15.03
C ALA A 165 14.34 12.75 15.80
N VAL A 166 13.22 12.94 15.10
CA VAL A 166 11.87 12.80 15.69
C VAL A 166 11.64 11.36 16.17
N GLY A 167 12.04 10.36 15.38
CA GLY A 167 11.90 8.96 15.74
C GLY A 167 12.65 8.58 17.02
N ARG A 168 13.91 9.00 17.15
CA ARG A 168 14.71 8.78 18.36
C ARG A 168 14.07 9.47 19.57
N ALA A 169 13.67 10.74 19.43
CA ALA A 169 12.98 11.46 20.50
C ALA A 169 11.65 10.80 20.90
N ALA A 170 10.91 10.23 19.95
CA ALA A 170 9.67 9.51 20.23
C ALA A 170 9.91 8.20 20.98
N LEU A 171 10.94 7.43 20.59
CA LEU A 171 11.32 6.20 21.30
C LEU A 171 11.76 6.49 22.74
N GLU A 172 12.52 7.56 22.95
CA GLU A 172 12.92 8.01 24.30
C GLU A 172 11.72 8.46 25.14
N ARG A 173 10.79 9.22 24.54
CA ARG A 173 9.61 9.77 25.23
C ARG A 173 8.53 8.72 25.51
N PHE A 174 8.41 7.72 24.67
CA PHE A 174 7.36 6.70 24.72
C PHE A 174 7.97 5.27 24.77
N PRO A 175 8.63 4.89 25.88
CA PRO A 175 9.36 3.62 25.98
C PRO A 175 8.45 2.39 25.89
N GLY A 176 7.13 2.55 26.08
CA GLY A 176 6.14 1.50 25.87
C GLY A 176 5.85 1.16 24.40
N GLY A 177 6.48 1.85 23.44
CA GLY A 177 6.29 1.60 22.01
C GLY A 177 4.96 2.09 21.45
N ALA A 178 4.18 2.84 22.21
CA ALA A 178 2.91 3.41 21.80
C ALA A 178 2.65 4.77 22.45
N ALA A 179 1.90 5.64 21.76
CA ALA A 179 1.56 6.97 22.25
C ALA A 179 0.18 7.41 21.75
N PRO A 180 -0.58 8.21 22.53
CA PRO A 180 -1.70 8.97 21.98
C PRO A 180 -1.21 9.83 20.80
N TYR A 181 -2.04 9.95 19.77
CA TYR A 181 -1.66 10.62 18.53
C TYR A 181 -1.26 12.09 18.76
N GLN A 182 -2.01 12.82 19.61
CA GLN A 182 -1.70 14.22 19.94
C GLN A 182 -0.38 14.38 20.71
N ASP A 183 -0.04 13.42 21.57
CA ASP A 183 1.22 13.45 22.32
C ASP A 183 2.42 13.18 21.39
N PHE A 184 2.26 12.25 20.45
CA PHE A 184 3.24 12.03 19.39
C PHE A 184 3.40 13.26 18.50
N VAL A 185 2.30 13.91 18.11
CA VAL A 185 2.30 15.16 17.34
C VAL A 185 3.09 16.26 18.06
N ALA A 186 2.90 16.42 19.38
CA ALA A 186 3.66 17.38 20.17
C ALA A 186 5.17 17.04 20.22
N CYS A 187 5.51 15.75 20.34
CA CYS A 187 6.88 15.27 20.28
C CYS A 187 7.52 15.54 18.91
N ALA A 188 6.80 15.26 17.82
CA ALA A 188 7.25 15.54 16.46
C ALA A 188 7.48 17.03 16.23
N ALA A 189 6.57 17.90 16.69
CA ALA A 189 6.72 19.35 16.62
C ALA A 189 8.02 19.84 17.28
N GLU A 190 8.32 19.29 18.46
CA GLU A 190 9.53 19.60 19.20
C GLU A 190 10.78 19.10 18.48
N GLY A 191 10.79 17.86 18.01
CA GLY A 191 11.91 17.28 17.25
C GLY A 191 12.20 18.04 15.96
N LEU A 192 11.16 18.41 15.20
CA LEU A 192 11.29 19.22 13.98
C LEU A 192 11.89 20.60 14.27
N ARG A 193 11.41 21.28 15.32
CA ARG A 193 11.92 22.58 15.74
C ARG A 193 13.40 22.49 16.15
N SER A 194 13.78 21.46 16.90
CA SER A 194 15.17 21.21 17.30
C SER A 194 16.07 20.92 16.10
N ALA A 195 15.53 20.29 15.05
CA ALA A 195 16.21 20.06 13.77
C ALA A 195 16.21 21.28 12.83
N GLY A 196 15.64 22.42 13.24
CA GLY A 196 15.52 23.62 12.39
C GLY A 196 14.51 23.49 11.25
N VAL A 197 13.64 22.48 11.29
CA VAL A 197 12.60 22.25 10.30
C VAL A 197 11.34 23.06 10.69
N PRO A 198 10.74 23.82 9.76
CA PRO A 198 9.51 24.54 10.05
C PRO A 198 8.35 23.57 10.37
N PRO A 199 7.27 24.04 11.02
CA PRO A 199 6.07 23.24 11.22
C PRO A 199 5.53 22.69 9.90
N LEU A 200 5.05 21.44 9.92
CA LEU A 200 4.59 20.76 8.72
C LEU A 200 3.38 21.47 8.09
N ALA A 201 3.48 21.72 6.79
CA ALA A 201 2.34 22.13 5.97
C ALA A 201 1.40 20.94 5.74
N GLN A 202 0.09 21.22 5.61
CA GLN A 202 -0.95 20.23 5.27
C GLN A 202 -1.05 19.01 6.21
N GLY A 203 -0.62 19.11 7.47
CA GLY A 203 -0.66 17.93 8.35
C GLY A 203 -2.06 17.43 8.74
N PHE A 204 -3.13 18.12 8.35
CA PHE A 204 -4.49 17.56 8.37
C PHE A 204 -4.61 16.26 7.55
N ILE A 205 -3.75 16.07 6.54
CA ILE A 205 -3.65 14.81 5.79
C ILE A 205 -3.18 13.69 6.74
N LEU A 206 -2.15 13.96 7.56
CA LEU A 206 -1.66 13.01 8.56
C LEU A 206 -2.73 12.72 9.62
N ASP A 207 -3.46 13.73 10.07
CA ASP A 207 -4.59 13.58 11.01
C ASP A 207 -5.65 12.62 10.43
N ARG A 208 -5.96 12.75 9.14
CA ARG A 208 -6.93 11.89 8.43
C ARG A 208 -6.43 10.45 8.31
N VAL A 209 -5.14 10.23 8.04
CA VAL A 209 -4.54 8.89 8.02
C VAL A 209 -4.59 8.24 9.41
N ALA A 210 -4.25 8.98 10.47
CA ALA A 210 -4.33 8.48 11.85
C ALA A 210 -5.76 8.13 12.26
N ALA A 211 -6.72 8.99 11.94
CA ALA A 211 -8.14 8.74 12.20
C ALA A 211 -8.65 7.51 11.44
N GLN A 212 -8.19 7.32 10.20
CA GLN A 212 -8.55 6.17 9.39
C GLN A 212 -7.96 4.87 9.95
N TYR A 213 -6.71 4.89 10.43
CA TYR A 213 -6.12 3.76 11.14
C TYR A 213 -6.96 3.37 12.38
N ILE A 214 -7.36 4.33 13.21
CA ILE A 214 -8.21 4.08 14.38
C ILE A 214 -9.55 3.44 13.96
N ARG A 215 -10.19 3.94 12.89
CA ARG A 215 -11.46 3.40 12.38
C ARG A 215 -11.33 1.97 11.85
N SER A 216 -10.17 1.63 11.29
CA SER A 216 -9.89 0.29 10.77
C SER A 216 -9.67 -0.76 11.87
N GLN A 217 -9.43 -0.33 13.12
CA GLN A 217 -9.13 -1.19 14.25
C GLN A 217 -10.31 -1.21 15.24
N PRO A 218 -11.09 -2.30 15.31
CA PRO A 218 -12.31 -2.34 16.14
C PRO A 218 -12.08 -1.99 17.61
N LYS A 219 -10.95 -2.45 18.19
CA LYS A 219 -10.59 -2.18 19.59
C LYS A 219 -10.30 -0.69 19.82
N LEU A 220 -9.51 -0.07 18.95
CA LEU A 220 -9.17 1.35 19.07
C LEU A 220 -10.39 2.23 18.83
N LEU A 221 -11.27 1.84 17.90
CA LEU A 221 -12.52 2.53 17.63
C LEU A 221 -13.45 2.52 18.85
N GLU A 222 -13.57 1.39 19.54
CA GLU A 222 -14.37 1.28 20.77
C GLU A 222 -13.84 2.20 21.88
N GLU A 223 -12.52 2.21 22.09
CA GLU A 223 -11.86 3.13 23.04
C GLU A 223 -12.09 4.59 22.68
N ALA A 224 -11.96 4.93 21.39
CA ALA A 224 -12.21 6.29 20.88
C ALA A 224 -13.68 6.73 21.08
N GLN A 225 -14.63 5.81 20.89
CA GLN A 225 -16.06 6.08 21.12
C GLN A 225 -16.39 6.35 22.59
N ARG A 226 -15.63 5.74 23.52
CA ARG A 226 -15.71 6.02 24.97
C ARG A 226 -15.10 7.38 25.34
N GLY A 227 -14.50 8.09 24.38
CA GLY A 227 -13.92 9.42 24.58
C GLY A 227 -12.48 9.42 25.09
N ALA A 228 -11.84 8.24 25.15
CA ALA A 228 -10.40 8.15 25.36
C ALA A 228 -9.67 8.34 24.03
N GLU A 229 -8.45 8.87 24.05
CA GLU A 229 -7.58 8.83 22.89
C GLU A 229 -6.78 7.53 22.93
N PRO A 230 -7.05 6.56 22.03
CA PRO A 230 -6.39 5.26 22.09
C PRO A 230 -4.89 5.41 21.77
N PRO A 231 -3.99 4.73 22.49
CA PRO A 231 -2.57 4.75 22.17
C PRO A 231 -2.33 4.03 20.85
N LEU A 232 -1.57 4.67 19.95
CA LEU A 232 -1.19 4.11 18.66
C LEU A 232 0.25 3.60 18.71
N PRO A 233 0.57 2.46 18.06
CA PRO A 233 1.95 1.97 17.99
C PRO A 233 2.88 2.99 17.34
N LEU A 234 4.05 3.21 17.92
CA LEU A 234 5.07 4.11 17.36
C LEU A 234 5.44 3.80 15.91
N PRO A 235 5.58 2.52 15.47
CA PRO A 235 5.88 2.24 14.06
C PRO A 235 4.82 2.81 13.13
N VAL A 236 3.54 2.75 13.51
CA VAL A 236 2.42 3.32 12.74
C VAL A 236 2.50 4.84 12.72
N LEU A 237 2.77 5.47 13.87
CA LEU A 237 2.90 6.93 13.98
C LEU A 237 4.07 7.47 13.14
N LEU A 238 5.21 6.78 13.16
CA LEU A 238 6.39 7.11 12.36
C LEU A 238 6.13 6.89 10.87
N ALA A 239 5.41 5.82 10.50
CA ALA A 239 4.97 5.60 9.13
C ALA A 239 4.00 6.68 8.65
N ILE A 240 3.07 7.13 9.49
CA ILE A 240 2.20 8.27 9.15
C ILE A 240 3.05 9.53 8.95
N LEU A 241 3.97 9.85 9.87
CA LEU A 241 4.84 11.00 9.74
C LEU A 241 5.72 10.95 8.48
N SER A 242 6.21 9.77 8.10
CA SER A 242 7.06 9.58 6.91
C SER A 242 6.35 9.87 5.59
N LEU A 243 5.01 9.97 5.58
CA LEU A 243 4.26 10.45 4.41
C LEU A 243 4.68 11.87 4.00
N ALA A 244 4.95 12.74 4.96
CA ALA A 244 5.37 14.11 4.72
C ALA A 244 6.89 14.26 4.46
N CYS A 245 7.66 13.19 4.65
CA CYS A 245 9.11 13.21 4.50
C CYS A 245 9.49 13.33 3.02
N TYR A 246 10.21 14.38 2.68
CA TYR A 246 10.80 14.61 1.37
C TYR A 246 12.19 13.97 1.32
N SER A 247 12.23 12.67 1.08
CA SER A 247 13.46 11.89 0.94
C SER A 247 13.25 10.76 -0.08
N ASP A 248 14.36 10.20 -0.56
CA ASP A 248 14.30 9.01 -1.40
C ASP A 248 13.83 7.78 -0.60
N VAL A 249 13.74 6.64 -1.28
CA VAL A 249 13.29 5.40 -0.63
C VAL A 249 14.38 4.83 0.25
N GLU A 250 15.62 4.84 -0.22
CA GLU A 250 16.79 4.29 0.42
C GLU A 250 17.03 4.91 1.80
N GLU A 251 16.96 6.24 1.90
CA GLU A 251 17.06 6.97 3.16
C GLU A 251 15.89 6.64 4.09
N ARG A 252 14.67 6.45 3.58
CA ARG A 252 13.53 6.05 4.43
C ARG A 252 13.70 4.64 4.98
N VAL A 253 14.18 3.72 4.16
CA VAL A 253 14.53 2.36 4.59
C VAL A 253 15.57 2.42 5.70
N GLU A 254 16.61 3.25 5.55
CA GLU A 254 17.63 3.47 6.58
C GLU A 254 17.00 3.94 7.89
N VAL A 255 16.14 4.96 7.84
CA VAL A 255 15.48 5.49 9.03
C VAL A 255 14.61 4.43 9.72
N PHE A 256 13.79 3.69 8.97
CA PHE A 256 12.98 2.62 9.58
C PHE A 256 13.84 1.48 10.14
N HIS A 257 14.90 1.08 9.43
CA HIS A 257 15.81 0.06 9.92
C HIS A 257 16.47 0.51 11.21
N GLU A 258 16.99 1.74 11.27
CA GLU A 258 17.69 2.25 12.43
C GLU A 258 16.78 2.39 13.65
N LEU A 259 15.57 2.93 13.47
CA LEU A 259 14.60 3.12 14.55
C LEU A 259 14.05 1.79 15.08
N MET A 260 13.90 0.78 14.22
CA MET A 260 13.25 -0.49 14.57
C MET A 260 14.23 -1.60 14.96
N ALA A 261 15.50 -1.51 14.58
CA ALA A 261 16.52 -2.50 14.96
C ALA A 261 16.85 -2.48 16.47
N GLY A 262 16.26 -1.54 17.23
CA GLY A 262 16.40 -1.45 18.68
C GLY A 262 17.76 -0.88 19.12
N GLY A 263 17.73 -0.06 20.17
CA GLY A 263 18.91 0.51 20.83
C GLY A 263 19.66 -0.47 21.74
N ASP A 264 19.44 -1.79 21.62
CA ASP A 264 20.02 -2.84 22.49
C ASP A 264 21.51 -3.11 22.20
N GLY A 265 22.23 -2.08 21.74
CA GLY A 265 23.68 -2.02 21.67
C GLY A 265 24.31 -1.62 23.00
N GLY A 266 23.78 -2.09 24.14
CA GLY A 266 24.51 -2.16 25.41
C GLY A 266 25.62 -3.20 25.28
N GLY A 267 26.72 -2.83 24.63
CA GLY A 267 27.84 -3.71 24.38
C GLY A 267 29.05 -2.89 23.98
N GLU A 268 29.64 -2.23 24.97
CA GLU A 268 30.99 -1.69 24.93
C GLU A 268 31.94 -2.84 24.54
N GLY A 269 32.26 -2.88 23.25
CA GLY A 269 33.24 -3.80 22.68
C GLY A 269 33.85 -3.11 21.47
N GLU A 270 34.89 -2.31 21.72
CA GLU A 270 35.71 -1.68 20.69
C GLU A 270 36.18 -2.74 19.68
N GLY A 271 35.88 -2.54 18.39
CA GLY A 271 36.64 -3.23 17.33
C GLY A 271 35.91 -3.57 16.03
N ALA A 272 34.58 -3.58 15.97
CA ALA A 272 33.87 -3.81 14.69
C ALA A 272 32.52 -3.08 14.65
N PRO A 273 32.14 -2.47 13.51
CA PRO A 273 30.78 -1.97 13.33
C PRO A 273 29.82 -3.17 13.38
N ARG A 274 29.18 -3.41 14.52
CA ARG A 274 28.07 -4.36 14.62
C ARG A 274 27.00 -3.88 13.65
N ARG A 275 26.85 -4.58 12.52
CA ARG A 275 25.69 -4.41 11.64
C ARG A 275 24.46 -4.67 12.49
N ARG A 276 23.67 -3.63 12.77
CA ARG A 276 22.40 -3.80 13.49
C ARG A 276 21.49 -4.67 12.63
N LEU A 277 20.89 -5.70 13.22
CA LEU A 277 20.00 -6.61 12.54
C LEU A 277 18.58 -6.35 13.03
N LEU A 278 17.66 -6.20 12.08
CA LEU A 278 16.25 -6.03 12.34
C LEU A 278 15.59 -7.39 12.42
N SER A 279 14.91 -7.72 13.52
CA SER A 279 14.17 -8.98 13.60
C SER A 279 13.08 -9.03 12.53
N THR A 280 12.73 -10.23 12.05
CA THR A 280 11.64 -10.39 11.07
C THR A 280 10.29 -9.95 11.63
N ALA A 281 10.09 -10.09 12.95
CA ALA A 281 8.91 -9.55 13.63
C ALA A 281 8.84 -8.02 13.51
N ALA A 282 9.95 -7.31 13.79
CA ALA A 282 10.01 -5.86 13.63
C ALA A 282 9.88 -5.44 12.16
N ALA A 283 10.43 -6.21 11.22
CA ALA A 283 10.20 -5.97 9.79
C ALA A 283 8.72 -6.13 9.40
N ALA A 284 8.00 -7.09 10.00
CA ALA A 284 6.57 -7.27 9.78
C ALA A 284 5.76 -6.10 10.36
N GLU A 285 6.20 -5.54 11.49
CA GLU A 285 5.63 -4.31 12.06
C GLU A 285 5.84 -3.11 11.14
N VAL A 286 7.03 -2.95 10.54
CA VAL A 286 7.28 -1.91 9.53
C VAL A 286 6.34 -2.09 8.35
N VAL A 287 6.25 -3.29 7.78
CA VAL A 287 5.33 -3.57 6.66
C VAL A 287 3.89 -3.27 7.06
N GLY A 288 3.45 -3.70 8.25
CA GLY A 288 2.13 -3.41 8.77
C GLY A 288 1.86 -1.91 8.93
N ALA A 289 2.82 -1.17 9.47
CA ALA A 289 2.74 0.28 9.59
C ALA A 289 2.62 0.97 8.23
N LEU A 290 3.36 0.50 7.22
CA LEU A 290 3.28 1.02 5.85
C LEU A 290 1.93 0.66 5.18
N VAL A 291 1.40 -0.55 5.42
CA VAL A 291 0.04 -0.94 4.99
C VAL A 291 -1.00 0.03 5.56
N HIS A 292 -0.92 0.30 6.86
CA HIS A 292 -1.89 1.12 7.59
C HIS A 292 -1.78 2.61 7.29
N SER A 293 -0.60 3.09 6.90
CA SER A 293 -0.36 4.47 6.46
C SER A 293 -0.59 4.69 4.97
N CYS A 294 -1.18 3.72 4.26
CA CYS A 294 -1.50 3.80 2.82
C CYS A 294 -0.25 3.95 1.91
N GLN A 295 0.92 3.50 2.39
CA GLN A 295 2.17 3.57 1.64
C GLN A 295 2.43 2.35 0.77
N LEU A 296 1.53 1.36 0.84
CA LEU A 296 1.49 0.18 -0.02
C LEU A 296 0.25 0.20 -0.91
N PRO A 297 0.39 -0.20 -2.18
CA PRO A 297 -0.74 -0.37 -3.10
C PRO A 297 -1.70 -1.50 -2.68
N ALA A 298 -2.99 -1.28 -2.90
CA ALA A 298 -4.05 -2.22 -2.52
C ALA A 298 -3.94 -3.55 -3.29
N GLU A 299 -3.50 -3.49 -4.54
CA GLU A 299 -3.34 -4.64 -5.44
C GLU A 299 -2.34 -5.66 -4.88
N ARG A 300 -1.35 -5.20 -4.10
CA ARG A 300 -0.34 -6.04 -3.47
C ARG A 300 -0.82 -6.69 -2.19
N ARG A 301 -1.94 -6.21 -1.64
CA ARG A 301 -2.58 -6.77 -0.44
C ARG A 301 -3.64 -7.81 -0.78
N VAL A 302 -3.94 -8.06 -2.05
CA VAL A 302 -4.96 -9.04 -2.45
C VAL A 302 -4.31 -10.32 -2.96
N ARG A 303 -4.71 -11.47 -2.40
CA ARG A 303 -4.26 -12.80 -2.81
C ARG A 303 -5.42 -13.73 -3.08
N GLU A 304 -5.17 -14.70 -3.96
CA GLU A 304 -6.11 -15.77 -4.28
C GLU A 304 -6.16 -16.78 -3.14
N ILE A 305 -7.35 -17.30 -2.83
CA ILE A 305 -7.51 -18.44 -1.93
C ILE A 305 -7.46 -19.70 -2.80
N GLU A 306 -6.32 -20.40 -2.79
CA GLU A 306 -6.07 -21.55 -3.66
C GLU A 306 -7.13 -22.66 -3.52
N GLU A 307 -7.60 -22.89 -2.29
CA GLU A 307 -8.64 -23.87 -1.96
C GLU A 307 -10.00 -23.55 -2.61
N GLN A 308 -10.25 -22.29 -2.96
CA GLN A 308 -11.52 -21.81 -3.51
C GLN A 308 -11.34 -21.30 -4.94
N ARG A 309 -10.73 -22.13 -5.80
CA ARG A 309 -10.48 -21.77 -7.20
C ARG A 309 -11.70 -22.00 -8.11
N TYR A 310 -12.58 -22.95 -7.79
CA TYR A 310 -13.69 -23.39 -8.64
C TYR A 310 -15.05 -23.33 -7.91
N PRO A 311 -16.14 -22.87 -8.56
CA PRO A 311 -16.24 -22.37 -9.95
C PRO A 311 -15.70 -20.95 -10.14
N TRP A 312 -15.61 -20.18 -9.06
CA TRP A 312 -15.09 -18.82 -9.04
C TRP A 312 -13.88 -18.76 -8.12
N MET A 313 -12.97 -17.86 -8.41
CA MET A 313 -11.83 -17.59 -7.55
C MET A 313 -12.28 -16.66 -6.41
N SER A 314 -11.90 -17.02 -5.19
CA SER A 314 -12.05 -16.14 -4.03
C SER A 314 -10.73 -15.42 -3.74
N TYR A 315 -10.84 -14.22 -3.21
CA TYR A 315 -9.71 -13.36 -2.87
C TYR A 315 -9.78 -12.99 -1.40
N ARG A 316 -8.61 -12.82 -0.77
CA ARG A 316 -8.47 -12.33 0.60
C ARG A 316 -7.40 -11.25 0.69
N GLU A 317 -7.45 -10.49 1.77
CA GLU A 317 -6.35 -9.64 2.16
C GLU A 317 -5.20 -10.48 2.74
N ILE A 318 -3.96 -10.20 2.30
CA ILE A 318 -2.74 -10.79 2.86
C ILE A 318 -2.25 -9.96 4.06
N LYS A 319 -1.77 -10.64 5.10
CA LYS A 319 -1.26 -10.00 6.32
C LYS A 319 0.23 -9.66 6.20
N PRO A 320 0.75 -8.67 6.94
CA PRO A 320 2.16 -8.26 6.86
C PRO A 320 3.20 -9.40 6.99
N PRO A 321 3.05 -10.37 7.91
CA PRO A 321 4.00 -11.51 7.98
C PRO A 321 3.99 -12.37 6.72
N GLU A 322 2.80 -12.64 6.16
CA GLU A 322 2.65 -13.40 4.92
C GLU A 322 3.26 -12.65 3.72
N MET A 323 3.20 -11.30 3.72
CA MET A 323 3.87 -10.47 2.71
C MET A 323 5.40 -10.59 2.79
N LEU A 324 5.96 -10.76 3.99
CA LEU A 324 7.39 -11.03 4.16
C LEU A 324 7.77 -12.41 3.63
N ASP A 325 6.99 -13.44 3.94
CA ASP A 325 7.23 -14.80 3.44
C ASP A 325 7.25 -14.85 1.91
N GLU A 326 6.31 -14.15 1.27
CA GLU A 326 6.28 -14.02 -0.19
C GLU A 326 7.49 -13.23 -0.72
N ALA A 327 7.89 -12.15 -0.04
CA ALA A 327 9.09 -11.40 -0.42
C ALA A 327 10.36 -12.25 -0.31
N PHE A 328 10.49 -13.08 0.72
CA PHE A 328 11.61 -14.01 0.87
C PHE A 328 11.61 -15.06 -0.25
N SER A 329 10.45 -15.59 -0.60
CA SER A 329 10.30 -16.52 -1.73
C SER A 329 10.72 -15.88 -3.05
N GLU A 330 10.28 -14.65 -3.33
CA GLU A 330 10.64 -13.88 -4.52
C GLU A 330 12.16 -13.63 -4.60
N LEU A 331 12.77 -13.26 -3.47
CA LEU A 331 14.20 -12.98 -3.34
C LEU A 331 15.06 -14.25 -3.26
N LYS A 332 14.43 -15.44 -3.27
CA LYS A 332 15.08 -16.76 -3.13
C LYS A 332 15.88 -16.89 -1.83
N TRP A 333 15.38 -16.31 -0.75
CA TRP A 333 15.95 -16.43 0.59
C TRP A 333 15.30 -17.57 1.35
N ASP A 334 16.07 -18.25 2.20
CA ASP A 334 15.50 -19.19 3.16
C ASP A 334 14.81 -18.41 4.27
N ALA A 335 13.48 -18.46 4.30
CA ALA A 335 12.68 -17.80 5.32
C ALA A 335 13.13 -18.24 6.72
N LYS A 336 13.38 -19.53 6.95
CA LYS A 336 13.78 -20.04 8.27
C LYS A 336 15.11 -19.44 8.72
N GLU A 337 16.06 -19.26 7.80
CA GLU A 337 17.31 -18.56 8.08
C GLU A 337 17.04 -17.11 8.45
N LYS A 338 16.22 -16.39 7.68
CA LYS A 338 15.90 -14.98 7.96
C LYS A 338 15.16 -14.76 9.27
N TYR A 339 14.23 -15.64 9.62
CA TYR A 339 13.56 -15.60 10.92
C TYR A 339 14.54 -15.74 12.10
N ASN A 340 15.66 -16.44 11.92
CA ASN A 340 16.68 -16.62 12.96
C ASN A 340 17.74 -15.51 12.97
N THR A 341 18.12 -15.01 11.79
CA THR A 341 19.24 -14.08 11.63
C THR A 341 18.83 -12.61 11.61
N GLY A 342 17.56 -12.32 11.28
CA GLY A 342 17.10 -10.95 11.04
C GLY A 342 17.53 -10.42 9.68
N LEU A 343 17.33 -9.11 9.49
CA LEU A 343 17.53 -8.39 8.24
C LEU A 343 18.49 -7.22 8.45
N THR A 344 19.49 -7.13 7.58
CA THR A 344 20.28 -5.90 7.40
C THR A 344 19.44 -4.80 6.74
N GLN A 345 19.94 -3.57 6.74
CA GLN A 345 19.30 -2.44 6.06
C GLN A 345 19.09 -2.72 4.57
N GLU A 346 20.12 -3.25 3.88
CA GLU A 346 20.05 -3.61 2.46
C GLU A 346 18.98 -4.68 2.21
N GLU A 347 18.88 -5.67 3.09
CA GLU A 347 17.91 -6.74 2.98
C GLU A 347 16.49 -6.26 3.25
N LEU A 348 16.28 -5.40 4.24
CA LEU A 348 15.00 -4.73 4.45
C LEU A 348 14.61 -3.91 3.20
N GLY A 349 15.56 -3.18 2.62
CA GLY A 349 15.35 -2.43 1.39
C GLY A 349 14.97 -3.33 0.20
N ALA A 350 15.57 -4.51 0.08
CA ALA A 350 15.20 -5.49 -0.95
C ALA A 350 13.78 -6.02 -0.72
N VAL A 351 13.41 -6.34 0.52
CA VAL A 351 12.06 -6.78 0.90
C VAL A 351 11.02 -5.70 0.57
N LEU A 352 11.26 -4.46 1.00
CA LEU A 352 10.30 -3.36 0.78
C LEU A 352 10.13 -3.02 -0.72
N ARG A 353 11.15 -3.26 -1.55
CA ARG A 353 11.12 -3.04 -3.00
C ARG A 353 10.65 -4.26 -3.81
N SER A 354 10.42 -5.41 -3.17
CA SER A 354 9.90 -6.63 -3.80
C SER A 354 8.52 -6.42 -4.42
N GLN A 355 8.12 -7.30 -5.33
CA GLN A 355 6.76 -7.30 -5.87
C GLN A 355 5.71 -7.70 -4.82
N ALA A 356 6.09 -8.49 -3.82
CA ALA A 356 5.20 -8.87 -2.73
C ALA A 356 4.79 -7.65 -1.87
N VAL A 357 5.74 -6.76 -1.55
CA VAL A 357 5.52 -5.60 -0.66
C VAL A 357 5.26 -4.31 -1.44
N CYS A 358 6.17 -3.93 -2.35
CA CYS A 358 6.09 -2.73 -3.17
C CYS A 358 5.85 -1.42 -2.39
N ALA A 359 6.62 -1.18 -1.33
CA ALA A 359 6.57 0.07 -0.60
C ALA A 359 6.93 1.25 -1.53
N TRP A 360 6.16 2.34 -1.43
CA TRP A 360 6.36 3.58 -2.21
C TRP A 360 6.34 3.42 -3.75
N GLY A 361 5.89 2.26 -4.24
CA GLY A 361 5.81 1.98 -5.67
C GLY A 361 7.11 1.58 -6.34
N GLU A 362 8.15 1.25 -5.58
CA GLU A 362 9.45 0.87 -6.14
C GLU A 362 9.41 -0.37 -7.02
N CYS A 363 8.41 -1.25 -6.84
CA CYS A 363 8.29 -2.45 -7.68
C CYS A 363 7.97 -2.14 -9.16
N TRP A 364 7.51 -0.92 -9.48
CA TRP A 364 7.24 -0.50 -10.88
C TRP A 364 8.42 0.18 -11.56
N ARG A 365 9.48 0.53 -10.82
CA ARG A 365 10.70 1.07 -11.45
C ARG A 365 11.42 -0.02 -12.22
N ASP A 366 11.85 0.30 -13.46
CA ASP A 366 12.62 -0.63 -14.29
C ASP A 366 13.86 -1.08 -13.51
N PRO A 367 14.10 -2.40 -13.35
CA PRO A 367 15.31 -2.91 -12.70
C PRO A 367 16.62 -2.35 -13.28
N ARG A 368 16.60 -1.89 -14.53
CA ARG A 368 17.77 -1.28 -15.20
C ARG A 368 18.03 0.18 -14.80
N GLN A 369 17.09 0.81 -14.10
CA GLN A 369 17.22 2.18 -13.58
C GLN A 369 17.52 2.21 -12.07
N ARG A 370 17.79 1.04 -11.47
CA ARG A 370 18.09 0.88 -10.04
C ARG A 370 19.59 0.75 -9.79
#